data_AF-A5PD71-F1
#
_entry.id   AF-A5PD71-F1
#
_cell.length_a   1.000
_cell.length_b   1.000
_cell.length_c   1.000
_cell.angle_alpha   90.00
_cell.angle_beta   90.00
_cell.angle_gamma   90.00
#
_symmetry.space_group_name_H-M   'P 1'
#
loop_
_entity.id
_entity.type
_entity.pdbx_description
1 polymer ?
#
loop_
_entity_poly.entity_id
_entity_poly.type
_entity_poly.pdbx_seq_one_letter_code
_entity_poly.pdbx_strand_id
1 'polypeptide(L)' 'MDGDVPVLSDAEMIQLRIRVIALENIVLSLLSEADDAQLERVAEMADLITPRPDATQHPLTIHAATQMRQLVERANHFRS' A
#
# COMPACT_ATOMS: atom_id res chain seq x y z
N MET A 1 7.88 -21.22 -14.08
CA MET A 1 9.12 -20.82 -13.41
C MET A 1 8.69 -19.94 -12.25
N ASP A 2 8.24 -20.56 -11.16
CA ASP A 2 7.89 -19.84 -9.94
C ASP A 2 9.20 -19.28 -9.37
N GLY A 3 9.33 -17.95 -9.42
CA GLY A 3 10.54 -17.24 -9.07
C GLY A 3 10.92 -17.51 -7.62
N ASP A 4 12.21 -17.75 -7.44
CA ASP A 4 12.99 -18.03 -6.24
C ASP A 4 12.82 -16.93 -5.16
N VAL A 5 11.64 -16.82 -4.55
CA VAL A 5 11.42 -15.98 -3.38
C VAL A 5 11.87 -16.78 -2.16
N PRO A 6 12.94 -16.37 -1.46
CA PRO A 6 13.42 -17.09 -0.31
C PRO A 6 12.34 -17.17 0.77
N VAL A 7 12.13 -18.37 1.30
CA VAL A 7 11.25 -18.56 2.47
C VAL A 7 11.95 -17.92 3.67
N LEU A 8 11.30 -16.90 4.24
CA LEU A 8 11.79 -16.18 5.40
C LEU A 8 11.55 -16.99 6.68
N SER A 9 12.48 -16.91 7.63
CA SER A 9 12.25 -17.39 8.99
C SER A 9 11.20 -16.55 9.72
N ASP A 10 10.63 -17.11 10.80
CA ASP A 10 9.66 -16.38 11.63
C ASP A 10 10.23 -15.05 12.17
N ALA A 11 11.51 -15.05 12.55
CA ALA A 11 12.18 -13.85 13.03
C ALA A 11 12.27 -12.77 11.94
N GLU A 12 12.59 -13.16 10.70
CA GLU A 12 12.64 -12.25 9.56
C GLU A 12 11.25 -11.74 9.17
N MET A 13 10.23 -12.59 9.24
CA MET A 13 8.83 -12.20 9.03
C MET A 13 8.35 -11.17 10.05
N ILE A 14 8.69 -11.36 11.34
CA ILE A 14 8.38 -10.39 12.40
C ILE A 14 9.09 -9.06 12.14
N GLN A 15 10.38 -9.10 11.79
CA GLN A 15 11.16 -7.90 11.47
C GLN A 15 10.59 -7.16 10.26
N LEU A 16 10.21 -7.85 9.19
CA LEU A 16 9.56 -7.24 8.04
C LEU A 16 8.22 -6.61 8.42
N ARG A 17 7.40 -7.29 9.23
CA ARG A 17 6.14 -6.73 9.71
C ARG A 17 6.35 -5.42 10.48
N ILE A 18 7.32 -5.38 11.39
CA ILE A 18 7.66 -4.16 12.14
C ILE A 18 8.09 -3.03 11.19
N ARG A 19 8.96 -3.34 10.21
CA ARG A 19 9.42 -2.37 9.22
C ARG A 19 8.27 -1.84 8.35
N VAL A 20 7.36 -2.70 7.91
CA VAL A 20 6.18 -2.30 7.12
C VAL A 20 5.26 -1.39 7.93
N ILE A 21 5.00 -1.72 9.21
CA ILE A 21 4.22 -0.84 10.09
C ILE A 21 4.89 0.53 10.24
N ALA A 22 6.21 0.56 10.43
CA ALA A 22 6.94 1.82 10.53
C ALA A 22 6.88 2.63 9.23
N LEU A 23 7.08 1.99 8.08
CA LEU A 23 6.98 2.62 6.76
C LEU A 23 5.58 3.16 6.49
N GLU A 24 4.53 2.43 6.85
CA GLU A 24 3.14 2.87 6.69
C GLU A 24 2.88 4.15 7.49
N ASN A 25 3.33 4.21 8.74
CA ASN A 25 3.18 5.40 9.57
C ASN A 25 3.97 6.60 9.04
N ILE A 26 5.19 6.38 8.54
CA ILE A 26 5.98 7.44 7.90
C ILE A 26 5.27 7.96 6.65
N VAL A 27 4.80 7.08 5.77
CA VAL A 27 4.05 7.47 4.57
C VAL A 27 2.78 8.22 4.95
N LEU A 28 2.03 7.75 5.95
CA LEU A 28 0.83 8.43 6.43
C LEU A 28 1.12 9.86 6.91
N SER A 29 2.21 10.05 7.68
CA SER A 29 2.65 11.37 8.13
C SER A 29 3.03 12.29 6.97
N LEU A 30 3.65 11.75 5.92
CA LEU A 30 3.99 12.53 4.72
C LEU A 30 2.72 12.90 3.93
N LEU A 31 1.78 11.96 3.78
CA LEU A 31 0.54 12.19 3.06
C LEU A 31 -0.42 13.14 3.81
N SER A 32 -0.39 13.19 5.15
CA SER A 32 -1.21 14.13 5.91
C SER A 32 -0.81 15.60 5.70
N GLU A 33 0.37 15.87 5.14
CA GLU A 33 0.82 17.22 4.78
C GLU A 33 0.72 17.49 3.26
N ALA A 34 0.29 16.50 2.48
CA ALA A 34 0.22 16.60 1.03
C ALA A 34 -0.97 17.47 0.56
N ASP A 35 -0.81 18.06 -0.62
CA ASP A 35 -1.91 18.74 -1.29
C ASP A 35 -2.92 17.75 -1.93
N ASP A 36 -4.07 18.26 -2.33
CA ASP A 36 -5.16 17.43 -2.85
C ASP A 36 -4.74 16.69 -4.13
N ALA A 37 -3.94 17.33 -4.99
CA ALA A 37 -3.48 16.74 -6.24
C ALA A 37 -2.47 15.60 -6.02
N GLN A 38 -1.64 15.71 -4.98
CA GLN A 38 -0.74 14.65 -4.54
C GLN A 38 -1.53 13.45 -4.00
N LEU A 39 -2.56 13.70 -3.18
CA LEU A 39 -3.42 12.64 -2.65
C LEU A 39 -4.23 11.94 -3.75
N GLU A 40 -4.78 12.70 -4.69
CA GLU A 40 -5.46 12.16 -5.87
C GLU A 40 -4.53 11.27 -6.70
N ARG A 41 -3.29 11.69 -6.92
CA ARG A 41 -2.29 10.88 -7.62
C ARG A 41 -2.00 9.55 -6.92
N VAL A 42 -1.95 9.52 -5.59
CA VAL A 42 -1.78 8.25 -4.85
C VAL A 42 -3.01 7.35 -5.01
N ALA A 43 -4.22 7.92 -5.04
CA ALA A 43 -5.44 7.16 -5.33
C ALA A 43 -5.44 6.61 -6.77
N GLU A 44 -5.03 7.39 -7.77
CA GLU A 44 -4.87 6.95 -9.15
C GLU A 44 -3.86 5.79 -9.26
N MET A 45 -2.77 5.83 -8.50
CA MET A 45 -1.80 4.72 -8.45
C MET A 45 -2.44 3.42 -7.94
N ALA A 46 -3.41 3.49 -7.04
CA ALA A 46 -4.17 2.32 -6.58
C ALA A 46 -5.05 1.74 -7.70
N ASP A 47 -5.61 2.58 -8.56
CA ASP A 47 -6.38 2.15 -9.73
C ASP A 47 -5.48 1.47 -10.77
N LEU A 48 -4.27 1.98 -10.97
CA LEU A 48 -3.31 1.39 -11.92
C LEU A 48 -2.89 -0.04 -11.58
N ILE A 49 -2.75 -0.35 -10.29
CA ILE A 49 -2.40 -1.70 -9.85
C ILE A 49 -3.61 -2.61 -9.71
N THR A 50 -4.83 -2.05 -9.62
CA THR A 50 -6.05 -2.85 -9.52
C THR A 50 -6.19 -3.73 -10.77
N PRO A 51 -6.41 -5.06 -10.64
CA PRO A 51 -6.54 -5.92 -11.80
C PRO A 51 -7.70 -5.49 -12.70
N ARG A 52 -7.42 -5.33 -14.00
CA ARG A 52 -8.44 -4.98 -14.99
C ARG A 52 -9.55 -6.02 -15.05
N PRO A 53 -10.80 -5.66 -15.41
CA PRO A 53 -11.93 -6.60 -15.41
C PRO A 53 -11.72 -7.86 -16.27
N ASP A 54 -10.92 -7.74 -17.33
CA ASP A 54 -10.56 -8.80 -18.27
C ASP A 54 -9.30 -9.59 -17.86
N ALA A 55 -8.61 -9.19 -16.80
CA ALA A 55 -7.41 -9.84 -16.28
C ALA A 55 -7.70 -10.74 -15.07
N THR A 56 -6.74 -11.60 -14.72
CA THR A 56 -6.81 -12.42 -13.51
C THR A 56 -6.92 -11.55 -12.27
N GLN A 57 -8.02 -11.74 -11.53
CA GLN A 57 -8.32 -11.02 -10.29
C GLN A 57 -7.50 -11.58 -9.13
N HIS A 58 -6.20 -11.28 -9.11
CA HIS A 58 -5.29 -11.79 -8.10
C HIS A 58 -5.58 -11.16 -6.72
N PRO A 59 -5.95 -11.95 -5.68
CA PRO A 59 -6.41 -11.40 -4.40
C PRO A 59 -5.41 -10.47 -3.71
N LEU A 60 -4.11 -10.78 -3.78
CA LEU A 60 -3.07 -9.93 -3.17
C LEU A 60 -2.95 -8.56 -3.84
N THR A 61 -3.20 -8.48 -5.14
CA THR A 61 -3.13 -7.23 -5.89
C THR A 61 -4.33 -6.34 -5.56
N ILE A 62 -5.52 -6.94 -5.45
CA ILE A 62 -6.72 -6.25 -4.97
C ILE A 62 -6.50 -5.73 -3.55
N HIS A 63 -5.94 -6.57 -2.67
CA HIS A 63 -5.66 -6.17 -1.29
C HIS A 63 -4.67 -4.99 -1.24
N ALA A 64 -3.60 -5.02 -2.03
CA ALA A 64 -2.64 -3.92 -2.11
C ALA A 64 -3.30 -2.60 -2.56
N ALA A 65 -4.14 -2.64 -3.60
CA ALA A 65 -4.89 -1.47 -4.06
C ALA A 65 -5.81 -0.91 -2.97
N THR A 66 -6.51 -1.78 -2.24
CA THR A 66 -7.35 -1.38 -1.11
C THR A 66 -6.54 -0.72 0.01
N GLN A 67 -5.38 -1.27 0.37
CA GLN A 67 -4.50 -0.66 1.37
C GLN A 67 -4.02 0.74 0.96
N MET A 68 -3.68 0.94 -0.32
CA MET A 68 -3.29 2.26 -0.83
C MET A 68 -4.42 3.30 -0.71
N ARG A 69 -5.67 2.94 -1.06
CA ARG A 69 -6.82 3.83 -0.90
C ARG A 69 -7.08 4.18 0.58
N GLN A 70 -6.99 3.19 1.47
CA GLN A 70 -7.15 3.39 2.91
C GLN A 70 -6.09 4.33 3.50
N LEU A 71 -4.85 4.29 2.98
CA LEU A 71 -3.78 5.22 3.37
C LEU A 71 -4.14 6.66 3.03
N VAL A 72 -4.68 6.91 1.83
CA VAL A 72 -5.14 8.24 1.39
C VAL A 72 -6.32 8.73 2.23
N GLU A 73 -7.31 7.86 2.49
CA GLU A 73 -8.47 8.18 3.34
C GLU A 73 -8.03 8.57 4.76
N ARG A 74 -7.11 7.80 5.34
CA ARG A 74 -6.54 8.10 6.66
C ARG A 74 -5.74 9.39 6.65
N ALA A 75 -4.92 9.62 5.63
CA ALA A 75 -4.15 10.85 5.51
C ALA A 75 -5.07 12.07 5.53
N ASN A 76 -6.16 12.05 4.76
CA ASN A 76 -7.19 13.09 4.78
C ASN A 76 -7.81 13.32 6.15
N HIS A 77 -8.02 12.27 6.95
CA HIS A 77 -8.56 12.40 8.30
C HIS A 77 -7.57 13.07 9.28
N PHE A 78 -6.27 12.92 9.06
CA PHE A 78 -5.22 13.51 9.92
C PHE A 78 -4.75 14.90 9.47
N ARG A 79 -5.29 15.44 8.38
CA ARG A 79 -5.02 16.83 7.96
C ARG A 79 -5.56 17.79 9.02
N SER A 80 -4.75 18.78 9.40
CA SER A 80 -5.16 19.89 10.28
C SER A 80 -5.74 21.05 9.48
#